data_AF-A0A7V9P2D7-F1
#
_entry.id   AF-A0A7V9P2D7-F1
#
_cell.length_a   1.000
_cell.length_b   1.000
_cell.length_c   1.000
_cell.angle_alpha   90.00
_cell.angle_beta   90.00
_cell.angle_gamma   90.00
#
_symmetry.space_group_name_H-M   'P 1'
#
loop_
_entity.id
_entity.type
_entity.pdbx_description
1 polymer ?
#
loop_
_entity_poly.entity_id
_entity_poly.type
_entity_poly.pdbx_seq_one_letter_code
_entity_poly.pdbx_strand_id
1 'polypeptide(L)'
;MSNCNYSWFKFRMYVACLKCGTKIPLQSLEGAPHCNDCGETSESSWEELCSIADIKDLRKGNGSNKSVYAVMQIALNTEPIDEIACYHCKNKIDLHEDLIQQKSCDCPSCNEKLNFETISSYNDFTFYRYINQKMDPAQLKTVIAVHCAACGAPMKKDPGKINYHCDFCGVENILPIALRQKRVLDDIFAGVQEKIILPEKLLEVNELQKIIACLKGNKKEAFAANSLNTVMLKFPDNLQVYHIIVNDLKHTFPNEVFEKLWETSKSAVFLKIIGQKLNKSESEITKRIKKFDKNYKQQEQTSKKEEKGFFDSLKKIFE
;
A
#
# COMPACT_ATOMS: atom_id res chain seq x y z
N MET A 1 -19.72 8.97 -9.44
CA MET A 1 -18.41 8.33 -9.68
C MET A 1 -17.74 8.19 -8.33
N SER A 2 -17.46 6.97 -7.91
CA SER A 2 -16.84 6.69 -6.61
C SER A 2 -15.38 7.09 -6.70
N ASN A 3 -14.97 8.15 -6.00
CA ASN A 3 -13.55 8.50 -5.88
C ASN A 3 -12.87 7.38 -5.09
N CYS A 4 -12.26 6.42 -5.79
CA CYS A 4 -11.39 5.43 -5.19
C CYS A 4 -9.99 6.02 -5.15
N ASN A 5 -9.43 6.20 -3.95
CA ASN A 5 -8.02 6.55 -3.83
C ASN A 5 -7.22 5.27 -3.99
N TYR A 6 -6.23 5.33 -4.86
CA TYR A 6 -5.24 4.27 -5.00
C TYR A 6 -3.92 4.75 -4.42
N SER A 7 -3.30 3.89 -3.64
CA SER A 7 -1.88 4.01 -3.33
C SER A 7 -1.12 3.17 -4.35
N TRP A 8 -0.26 3.81 -5.14
CA TRP A 8 0.54 3.16 -6.18
C TRP A 8 1.97 2.95 -5.71
N PHE A 9 2.52 1.79 -6.05
CA PHE A 9 3.90 1.43 -5.73
C PHE A 9 4.61 0.95 -6.98
N LYS A 10 5.83 1.43 -7.21
CA LYS A 10 6.74 0.80 -8.15
C LYS A 10 7.26 -0.50 -7.53
N PHE A 11 6.88 -1.63 -8.10
CA PHE A 11 7.13 -2.96 -7.54
C PHE A 11 8.30 -3.62 -8.25
N ARG A 12 9.42 -3.79 -7.52
CA ARG A 12 10.61 -4.50 -8.03
C ARG A 12 10.89 -5.70 -7.14
N MET A 13 10.44 -6.87 -7.59
CA MET A 13 10.82 -8.14 -6.98
C MET A 13 11.80 -8.87 -7.88
N TYR A 14 12.89 -9.37 -7.30
CA TYR A 14 13.82 -10.24 -7.99
C TYR A 14 14.21 -11.42 -7.13
N VAL A 15 14.54 -12.52 -7.80
CA VAL A 15 14.92 -13.79 -7.21
C VAL A 15 16.32 -14.11 -7.69
N ALA A 16 17.28 -14.21 -6.77
CA ALA A 16 18.63 -14.62 -7.11
C ALA A 16 18.71 -16.15 -7.20
N CYS A 17 19.09 -16.66 -8.37
CA CYS A 17 19.38 -18.08 -8.56
C CYS A 17 20.59 -18.48 -7.72
N LEU A 18 20.48 -19.44 -6.79
CA LEU A 18 21.63 -19.83 -5.97
C LEU A 18 22.73 -20.56 -6.74
N LYS A 19 22.39 -21.19 -7.88
CA LYS A 19 23.37 -21.94 -8.69
C LYS A 19 24.38 -21.04 -9.40
N CYS A 20 23.93 -19.89 -9.91
CA CYS A 20 24.78 -18.99 -10.71
C CYS A 20 24.77 -17.53 -10.25
N GLY A 21 23.95 -17.16 -9.26
CA GLY A 21 23.80 -15.80 -8.75
C GLY A 21 22.94 -14.86 -9.61
N THR A 22 22.49 -15.30 -10.79
CA THR A 22 21.69 -14.47 -11.70
C THR A 22 20.38 -14.03 -11.05
N LYS A 23 20.10 -12.73 -11.13
CA LYS A 23 18.86 -12.13 -10.64
C LYS A 23 17.76 -12.29 -11.70
N ILE A 24 16.67 -12.93 -11.32
CA ILE A 24 15.50 -13.17 -12.14
C ILE A 24 14.43 -12.16 -11.69
N PRO A 25 14.10 -11.14 -12.51
CA PRO A 25 13.07 -10.16 -12.17
C PRO A 25 11.67 -10.77 -12.33
N LEU A 26 10.73 -10.37 -11.47
CA LEU A 26 9.32 -10.67 -11.68
C LEU A 26 8.82 -9.94 -12.95
N GLN A 27 8.18 -10.67 -13.86
CA GLN A 27 7.54 -10.13 -15.08
C GLN A 27 6.12 -10.68 -15.30
N SER A 28 5.73 -11.73 -14.57
CA SER A 28 4.40 -12.34 -14.49
C SER A 28 4.29 -13.09 -13.16
N LEU A 29 3.10 -13.14 -12.53
CA LEU A 29 2.87 -14.03 -11.37
C LEU A 29 2.64 -15.50 -11.78
N GLU A 30 2.52 -15.78 -13.08
CA GLU A 30 2.33 -17.16 -13.56
C GLU A 30 3.63 -17.98 -13.46
N GLY A 31 3.49 -19.21 -12.97
CA GLY A 31 4.59 -20.17 -12.89
C GLY A 31 5.64 -19.82 -11.83
N ALA A 32 6.85 -20.33 -12.04
CA ALA A 32 7.97 -20.19 -11.12
C ALA A 32 9.15 -19.46 -11.79
N PRO A 33 9.98 -18.72 -11.02
CA PRO A 33 11.19 -18.11 -11.53
C PRO A 33 12.09 -19.13 -12.23
N HIS A 34 12.37 -18.91 -13.51
CA HIS A 34 13.28 -19.74 -14.32
C HIS A 34 14.56 -18.96 -14.65
N CYS A 35 15.71 -19.55 -14.35
CA CYS A 35 17.01 -18.97 -14.63
C CYS A 35 17.46 -19.30 -16.06
N ASN A 36 17.35 -18.32 -16.96
CA ASN A 36 17.79 -18.50 -18.35
C ASN A 36 19.28 -18.83 -18.51
N ASP A 37 20.12 -18.53 -17.51
CA ASP A 37 21.57 -18.74 -17.59
C ASP A 37 21.98 -20.18 -17.27
N CYS A 38 21.29 -20.85 -16.34
CA CYS A 38 21.68 -22.19 -15.86
C CYS A 38 20.57 -23.24 -15.90
N GLY A 39 19.37 -22.87 -16.37
CA GLY A 39 18.19 -23.72 -16.49
C GLY A 39 17.47 -24.01 -15.18
N GLU A 40 17.99 -23.55 -14.04
CA GLU A 40 17.41 -23.80 -12.73
C GLU A 40 16.04 -23.13 -12.61
N THR A 41 15.06 -23.84 -12.04
CA THR A 41 13.71 -23.32 -11.81
C THR A 41 13.40 -23.39 -10.33
N SER A 42 12.83 -22.32 -9.78
CA SER A 42 12.36 -22.29 -8.39
C SER A 42 11.29 -23.37 -8.15
N GLU A 43 11.32 -24.00 -6.98
CA GLU A 43 10.23 -24.88 -6.53
C GLU A 43 8.99 -24.07 -6.12
N SER A 44 9.19 -22.82 -5.67
CA SER A 44 8.11 -21.92 -5.32
C SER A 44 7.62 -21.10 -6.51
N SER A 45 6.31 -20.93 -6.62
CA SER A 45 5.69 -20.06 -7.63
C SER A 45 5.90 -18.58 -7.31
N TRP A 46 5.73 -17.70 -8.29
CA TRP A 46 5.80 -16.25 -8.02
C TRP A 46 4.77 -15.77 -7.00
N GLU A 47 3.57 -16.35 -6.98
CA GLU A 47 2.54 -16.05 -5.98
C GLU A 47 2.97 -16.42 -4.54
N GLU A 48 3.56 -17.60 -4.37
CA GLU A 48 4.12 -18.03 -3.09
C GLU A 48 5.26 -17.12 -2.65
N LEU A 49 6.13 -16.73 -3.59
CA LEU A 49 7.24 -15.80 -3.31
C LEU A 49 6.71 -14.42 -2.90
N CYS A 50 5.63 -13.92 -3.50
CA CYS A 50 4.95 -12.70 -3.06
C CYS A 50 4.37 -12.85 -1.64
N SER A 51 3.80 -14.01 -1.30
CA SER A 51 3.35 -14.31 0.05
C SER A 51 4.50 -14.26 1.07
N ILE A 52 5.62 -14.90 0.74
CA ILE A 52 6.81 -14.97 1.59
C ILE A 52 7.44 -13.59 1.77
N ALA A 53 7.55 -12.82 0.69
CA ALA A 53 8.04 -11.44 0.69
C ALA A 53 7.21 -10.53 1.61
N ASP A 54 6.01 -10.97 2.01
CA ASP A 54 5.03 -10.23 2.81
C ASP A 54 4.73 -8.87 2.19
N ILE A 55 4.19 -8.92 0.96
CA ILE A 55 3.82 -7.70 0.24
C ILE A 55 2.78 -6.84 0.98
N LYS A 56 2.20 -7.29 2.10
CA LYS A 56 1.35 -6.42 2.93
C LYS A 56 2.15 -5.26 3.54
N ASP A 57 3.46 -5.43 3.72
CA ASP A 57 4.38 -4.39 4.18
C ASP A 57 4.69 -3.32 3.11
N LEU A 58 4.23 -3.51 1.85
CA LEU A 58 4.32 -2.47 0.81
C LEU A 58 3.76 -1.13 1.28
N ARG A 59 2.65 -1.16 2.04
CA ARG A 59 2.01 0.04 2.61
C ARG A 59 2.91 0.81 3.57
N LYS A 60 3.93 0.16 4.14
CA LYS A 60 4.87 0.77 5.09
C LYS A 60 6.05 1.42 4.40
N GLY A 61 6.21 1.28 3.08
CA GLY A 61 7.32 1.84 2.30
C GLY A 61 8.69 1.21 2.63
N ASN A 62 8.71 0.09 3.34
CA ASN A 62 9.94 -0.60 3.73
C ASN A 62 10.23 -1.71 2.73
N GLY A 63 11.31 -1.57 1.96
CA GLY A 63 11.84 -2.69 1.18
C GLY A 63 12.24 -3.83 2.12
N SER A 64 12.04 -5.08 1.69
CA SER A 64 12.37 -6.28 2.47
C SER A 64 13.23 -7.23 1.64
N ASN A 65 14.32 -7.71 2.25
CA ASN A 65 15.07 -8.84 1.71
C ASN A 65 14.71 -10.07 2.53
N LYS A 66 14.29 -11.14 1.87
CA LYS A 66 13.91 -12.39 2.53
C LYS A 66 14.50 -13.59 1.80
N SER A 67 15.12 -14.47 2.57
CA SER A 67 15.55 -15.77 2.07
C SER A 67 14.35 -16.71 2.05
N VAL A 68 14.15 -17.41 0.93
CA VAL A 68 13.21 -18.53 0.85
C VAL A 68 13.99 -19.79 1.16
N TYR A 69 13.34 -20.79 1.74
CA TYR A 69 13.99 -22.05 2.09
C TYR A 69 14.81 -22.61 0.89
N ALA A 70 16.07 -22.92 1.20
CA ALA A 70 17.02 -23.79 0.48
C ALA A 70 17.47 -23.50 -0.98
N VAL A 71 16.87 -22.60 -1.79
CA VAL A 71 17.37 -22.49 -3.19
C VAL A 71 17.35 -21.12 -3.88
N MET A 72 16.72 -20.09 -3.31
CA MET A 72 16.73 -18.73 -3.88
C MET A 72 16.59 -17.61 -2.83
N GLN A 73 17.19 -16.44 -3.08
CA GLN A 73 17.02 -15.23 -2.26
C GLN A 73 16.05 -14.27 -2.95
N ILE A 74 14.99 -13.86 -2.25
CA ILE A 74 14.09 -12.79 -2.73
C ILE A 74 14.57 -11.46 -2.19
N ALA A 75 14.55 -10.47 -3.06
CA ALA A 75 14.62 -9.08 -2.65
C ALA A 75 13.43 -8.32 -3.25
N LEU A 76 12.73 -7.62 -2.37
CA LEU A 76 11.60 -6.76 -2.69
C LEU A 76 12.01 -5.31 -2.42
N ASN A 77 12.02 -4.52 -3.48
CA ASN A 77 12.19 -3.08 -3.38
C ASN A 77 10.95 -2.39 -3.92
N THR A 78 10.35 -1.55 -3.08
CA THR A 78 9.15 -0.81 -3.44
C THR A 78 9.25 0.63 -3.05
N GLU A 79 8.80 1.46 -3.98
CA GLU A 79 8.83 2.90 -3.88
C GLU A 79 7.39 3.40 -4.07
N PRO A 80 6.80 4.13 -3.11
CA PRO A 80 5.53 4.79 -3.34
C PRO A 80 5.70 5.78 -4.49
N ILE A 81 4.73 5.81 -5.40
CA ILE A 81 4.75 6.71 -6.55
C ILE A 81 3.41 7.40 -6.67
N ASP A 82 3.45 8.71 -6.91
CA ASP A 82 2.28 9.50 -7.28
C ASP A 82 2.24 9.76 -8.80
N GLU A 83 3.36 9.48 -9.48
CA GLU A 83 3.56 9.83 -10.89
C GLU A 83 4.28 8.70 -11.65
N ILE A 84 3.92 8.48 -12.91
CA ILE A 84 4.72 7.70 -13.87
C ILE A 84 5.32 8.61 -14.94
N ALA A 85 6.48 8.24 -15.46
CA ALA A 85 7.06 8.93 -16.60
C ALA A 85 6.53 8.33 -17.93
N CYS A 86 5.99 9.20 -18.80
CA CYS A 86 5.68 8.84 -20.18
C CYS A 86 6.93 8.29 -20.86
N TYR A 87 6.86 7.12 -21.48
CA TYR A 87 8.04 6.54 -22.10
C TYR A 87 8.54 7.36 -23.30
N HIS A 88 7.61 8.02 -24.02
CA HIS A 88 7.88 8.80 -25.23
C HIS A 88 8.53 10.15 -24.93
N CYS A 89 7.90 10.99 -24.11
CA CYS A 89 8.41 12.35 -23.83
C CYS A 89 9.02 12.54 -22.44
N LYS A 90 9.02 11.50 -21.59
CA LYS A 90 9.48 11.53 -20.19
C LYS A 90 8.72 12.47 -19.26
N ASN A 91 7.67 13.14 -19.75
CA ASN A 91 6.80 13.94 -18.91
C ASN A 91 6.13 13.08 -17.85
N LYS A 92 6.02 13.61 -16.64
CA LYS A 92 5.39 12.92 -15.52
C LYS A 92 3.87 13.00 -15.61
N ILE A 93 3.22 11.92 -15.23
CA ILE A 93 1.79 11.73 -15.35
C ILE A 93 1.28 11.27 -14.00
N ASP A 94 0.35 12.03 -13.49
CA ASP A 94 -0.27 11.82 -12.20
C ASP A 94 -1.15 10.55 -12.20
N LEU A 95 -1.07 9.77 -11.13
CA LEU A 95 -1.81 8.52 -10.93
C LEU A 95 -3.06 8.70 -10.06
N HIS A 96 -3.56 9.93 -9.90
CA HIS A 96 -4.74 10.24 -9.09
C HIS A 96 -6.06 9.60 -9.57
N GLU A 97 -6.15 9.16 -10.81
CA GLU A 97 -7.33 8.46 -11.34
C GLU A 97 -7.17 6.94 -11.34
N ASP A 98 -8.30 6.25 -11.34
CA ASP A 98 -8.38 4.80 -11.41
C ASP A 98 -7.90 4.29 -12.79
N LEU A 99 -6.58 4.18 -12.95
CA LEU A 99 -5.95 3.56 -14.12
C LEU A 99 -6.45 2.12 -14.37
N ILE A 100 -7.01 1.48 -13.33
CA ILE A 100 -7.59 0.13 -13.41
C ILE A 100 -8.85 0.12 -14.25
N GLN A 101 -9.68 1.16 -14.15
CA GLN A 101 -10.89 1.28 -14.97
C GLN A 101 -10.56 1.66 -16.41
N GLN A 102 -9.58 2.54 -16.61
CA GLN A 102 -9.30 3.08 -17.94
C GLN A 102 -8.39 2.16 -18.77
N LYS A 103 -7.61 1.25 -18.15
CA LYS A 103 -6.58 0.34 -18.76
C LYS A 103 -5.52 1.06 -19.60
N SER A 104 -5.65 2.38 -19.74
CA SER A 104 -4.81 3.25 -20.53
C SER A 104 -5.04 4.69 -20.11
N CYS A 105 -4.03 5.54 -20.27
CA CYS A 105 -4.17 6.98 -20.15
C CYS A 105 -3.35 7.67 -21.24
N ASP A 106 -3.76 8.86 -21.66
CA ASP A 106 -3.02 9.64 -22.64
C ASP A 106 -2.03 10.55 -21.92
N CYS A 107 -0.79 10.62 -22.41
CA CYS A 107 0.17 11.57 -21.87
C CYS A 107 -0.28 13.01 -22.17
N PRO A 108 -0.48 13.88 -21.17
CA PRO A 108 -0.96 15.24 -21.39
C PRO A 108 0.02 16.12 -22.19
N SER A 109 1.29 15.71 -22.29
CA SER A 109 2.33 16.46 -23.00
C SER A 109 2.50 16.03 -24.46
N CYS A 110 2.40 14.74 -24.77
CA CYS A 110 2.65 14.24 -26.13
C CYS A 110 1.47 13.48 -26.75
N ASN A 111 0.36 13.34 -26.04
CA ASN A 111 -0.85 12.60 -26.41
C ASN A 111 -0.59 11.13 -26.78
N GLU A 112 0.58 10.59 -26.42
CA GLU A 112 0.88 9.18 -26.59
C GLU A 112 0.07 8.37 -25.59
N LYS A 113 -0.60 7.33 -26.09
CA LYS A 113 -1.39 6.43 -25.28
C LYS A 113 -0.50 5.46 -24.50
N LEU A 114 -0.70 5.42 -23.19
CA LEU A 114 -0.01 4.56 -22.26
C LEU A 114 -0.93 3.42 -21.91
N ASN A 115 -0.45 2.18 -22.01
CA ASN A 115 -1.29 1.01 -21.77
C ASN A 115 -0.82 0.27 -20.53
N PHE A 116 -1.78 -0.14 -19.72
CA PHE A 116 -1.56 -0.94 -18.53
C PHE A 116 -2.27 -2.27 -18.70
N GLU A 117 -1.54 -3.34 -18.46
CA GLU A 117 -2.09 -4.68 -18.43
C GLU A 117 -2.15 -5.17 -17.00
N THR A 118 -3.33 -5.58 -16.55
CA THR A 118 -3.47 -6.28 -15.29
C THR A 118 -2.78 -7.63 -15.42
N ILE A 119 -1.71 -7.84 -14.66
CA ILE A 119 -0.98 -9.11 -14.63
C ILE A 119 -1.77 -10.11 -13.78
N SER A 120 -2.23 -9.67 -12.61
CA SER A 120 -2.80 -10.53 -11.57
C SER A 120 -3.32 -9.69 -10.39
N SER A 121 -3.94 -10.35 -9.42
CA SER A 121 -4.27 -9.75 -8.11
C SER A 121 -3.86 -10.69 -6.99
N TYR A 122 -3.35 -10.14 -5.89
CA TYR A 122 -3.00 -10.90 -4.69
C TYR A 122 -3.38 -10.09 -3.45
N ASN A 123 -4.22 -10.66 -2.58
CA ASN A 123 -4.89 -9.94 -1.49
C ASN A 123 -5.66 -8.70 -2.02
N ASP A 124 -5.27 -7.53 -1.57
CA ASP A 124 -5.80 -6.21 -1.89
C ASP A 124 -4.89 -5.41 -2.84
N PHE A 125 -3.87 -6.07 -3.40
CA PHE A 125 -3.01 -5.53 -4.44
C PHE A 125 -3.46 -6.05 -5.81
N THR A 126 -3.51 -5.15 -6.77
CA THR A 126 -3.59 -5.50 -8.18
C THR A 126 -2.30 -5.06 -8.86
N PHE A 127 -1.70 -5.97 -9.64
CA PHE A 127 -0.43 -5.74 -10.32
C PHE A 127 -0.68 -5.34 -11.76
N TYR A 128 0.01 -4.29 -12.19
CA TYR A 128 -0.06 -3.71 -13.51
C TYR A 128 1.30 -3.76 -14.16
N ARG A 129 1.34 -4.27 -15.38
CA ARG A 129 2.47 -4.11 -16.27
C ARG A 129 2.22 -2.86 -17.09
N TYR A 130 3.10 -1.89 -16.97
CA TYR A 130 3.11 -0.77 -17.89
C TYR A 130 3.81 -1.21 -19.17
N ILE A 131 3.01 -1.40 -20.23
CA ILE A 131 3.53 -1.87 -21.52
C ILE A 131 4.06 -0.66 -22.28
N ASN A 132 5.36 -0.63 -22.49
CA ASN A 132 5.97 0.29 -23.43
C ASN A 132 5.60 -0.12 -24.87
N GLN A 133 4.46 0.37 -25.40
CA GLN A 133 3.91 -0.04 -26.69
C GLN A 133 4.71 0.40 -27.94
N LYS A 134 6.00 0.73 -27.82
CA LYS A 134 6.90 1.01 -28.96
C LYS A 134 8.15 0.15 -28.96
N MET A 135 8.02 -1.15 -28.69
CA MET A 135 8.90 -2.11 -29.32
C MET A 135 8.06 -3.11 -30.10
N ASP A 136 8.01 -2.92 -31.41
CA ASP A 136 7.71 -4.00 -32.35
C ASP A 136 8.42 -5.28 -31.86
N PRO A 137 7.78 -6.46 -31.82
CA PRO A 137 8.45 -7.72 -31.52
C PRO A 137 9.76 -7.93 -32.31
N ALA A 138 9.87 -7.33 -33.51
CA ALA A 138 11.13 -7.28 -34.27
C ALA A 138 12.18 -6.31 -33.71
N GLN A 139 11.77 -5.27 -32.96
CA GLN A 139 12.60 -4.26 -32.28
C GLN A 139 12.87 -4.57 -30.79
N LEU A 140 12.20 -5.56 -30.19
CA LEU A 140 12.61 -6.17 -28.90
C LEU A 140 14.03 -6.77 -28.97
N LYS A 141 14.58 -6.92 -30.19
CA LYS A 141 16.02 -6.90 -30.43
C LYS A 141 16.55 -5.49 -30.11
N THR A 142 16.76 -5.20 -28.84
CA THR A 142 17.35 -3.94 -28.36
C THR A 142 18.79 -3.86 -28.87
N VAL A 143 18.98 -3.39 -30.11
CA VAL A 143 20.28 -3.38 -30.75
C VAL A 143 21.26 -2.57 -29.91
N ILE A 144 22.20 -3.26 -29.26
CA ILE A 144 23.24 -2.60 -28.49
C ILE A 144 24.38 -2.25 -29.45
N ALA A 145 24.85 -1.01 -29.32
CA ALA A 145 26.09 -0.59 -29.98
C ALA A 145 27.26 -1.14 -29.15
N VAL A 146 27.99 -2.09 -29.71
CA VAL A 146 29.20 -2.67 -29.12
C VAL A 146 30.35 -2.52 -30.10
N HIS A 147 31.57 -2.35 -29.61
CA HIS A 147 32.74 -2.31 -30.48
C HIS A 147 33.35 -3.71 -30.57
N CYS A 148 33.85 -4.09 -31.75
CA CYS A 148 34.63 -5.32 -31.90
C CYS A 148 35.87 -5.27 -31.00
N ALA A 149 36.12 -6.32 -30.22
CA ALA A 149 37.29 -6.38 -29.35
C ALA A 149 38.62 -6.43 -30.13
N ALA A 150 38.59 -6.92 -31.38
CA ALA A 150 39.78 -7.07 -32.21
C ALA A 150 40.09 -5.82 -33.05
N CYS A 151 39.10 -5.26 -33.75
CA CYS A 151 39.32 -4.15 -34.68
C CYS A 151 38.70 -2.81 -34.25
N GLY A 152 37.96 -2.79 -33.14
CA GLY A 152 37.30 -1.58 -32.64
C GLY A 152 36.13 -1.09 -33.50
N ALA A 153 35.74 -1.81 -34.56
CA ALA A 153 34.63 -1.37 -35.41
C ALA A 153 33.30 -1.35 -34.62
N PRO A 154 32.44 -0.34 -34.82
CA PRO A 154 31.14 -0.29 -34.19
C PRO A 154 30.22 -1.36 -34.80
N MET A 155 29.57 -2.12 -33.93
CA MET A 155 28.69 -3.23 -34.28
C MET A 155 27.32 -3.00 -33.65
N LYS A 156 26.28 -3.20 -34.45
CA LYS A 156 24.88 -3.17 -34.03
C LYS A 156 24.40 -4.60 -33.87
N LYS A 157 24.32 -5.12 -32.64
CA LYS A 157 24.01 -6.55 -32.41
C LYS A 157 22.81 -6.76 -31.48
N ASP A 158 22.17 -7.90 -31.67
CA ASP A 158 21.03 -8.39 -30.89
C ASP A 158 21.51 -8.80 -29.48
N PRO A 159 20.95 -8.21 -28.40
CA PRO A 159 21.37 -8.49 -27.03
C PRO A 159 21.03 -9.92 -26.59
N GLY A 160 20.13 -10.60 -27.31
CA GLY A 160 19.83 -12.02 -27.11
C GLY A 160 20.88 -12.98 -27.66
N LYS A 161 21.84 -12.51 -28.48
CA LYS A 161 22.91 -13.34 -29.03
C LYS A 161 24.21 -13.17 -28.24
N ILE A 162 24.74 -14.29 -27.75
CA ILE A 162 25.98 -14.34 -26.97
C ILE A 162 27.21 -14.13 -27.85
N ASN A 163 27.22 -14.77 -29.03
CA ASN A 163 28.31 -14.73 -30.00
C ASN A 163 27.88 -13.93 -31.22
N TYR A 164 28.80 -13.16 -31.77
CA TYR A 164 28.57 -12.41 -32.99
C TYR A 164 29.83 -12.25 -33.84
N HIS A 165 29.62 -12.47 -35.12
CA HIS A 165 30.60 -12.24 -36.17
C HIS A 165 30.82 -10.74 -36.41
N CYS A 166 32.08 -10.30 -36.46
CA CYS A 166 32.43 -8.96 -36.90
C CYS A 166 32.48 -8.89 -38.42
N ASP A 167 31.58 -8.09 -39.00
CA ASP A 167 31.46 -7.95 -40.46
C ASP A 167 32.67 -7.23 -41.10
N PHE A 168 33.54 -6.61 -40.29
CA PHE A 168 34.73 -5.88 -40.74
C PHE A 168 36.01 -6.71 -40.74
N CYS A 169 36.26 -7.49 -39.68
CA CYS A 169 37.51 -8.25 -39.52
C CYS A 169 37.32 -9.77 -39.46
N GLY A 170 36.08 -10.27 -39.51
CA GLY A 170 35.76 -11.69 -39.50
C GLY A 170 35.92 -12.38 -38.14
N VAL A 171 36.29 -11.65 -37.08
CA VAL A 171 36.49 -12.23 -35.75
C VAL A 171 35.15 -12.47 -35.06
N GLU A 172 35.00 -13.64 -34.43
CA GLU A 172 33.90 -13.93 -33.51
C GLU A 172 34.12 -13.20 -32.18
N ASN A 173 33.12 -12.45 -31.75
CA ASN A 173 33.15 -11.68 -30.51
C ASN A 173 32.07 -12.20 -29.56
N ILE A 174 32.34 -12.10 -28.26
CA ILE A 174 31.43 -12.54 -27.20
C ILE A 174 30.89 -11.30 -26.49
N LEU A 175 29.57 -11.19 -26.35
CA LEU A 175 28.97 -10.11 -25.58
C LEU A 175 29.39 -10.21 -24.12
N PRO A 176 29.91 -9.16 -23.46
CA PRO A 176 30.10 -9.21 -22.02
C PRO A 176 28.77 -9.44 -21.32
N ILE A 177 28.75 -10.27 -20.27
CA ILE A 177 27.52 -10.61 -19.51
C ILE A 177 26.79 -9.34 -19.02
N ALA A 178 27.54 -8.31 -18.62
CA ALA A 178 27.02 -7.01 -18.20
C ALA A 178 26.20 -6.27 -19.30
N LEU A 179 26.42 -6.59 -20.57
CA LEU A 179 25.72 -6.00 -21.72
C LEU A 179 24.62 -6.90 -22.29
N ARG A 180 24.63 -8.20 -21.97
CA ARG A 180 23.58 -9.17 -22.34
C ARG A 180 22.24 -8.90 -21.67
N GLN A 181 22.25 -8.24 -20.51
CA GLN A 181 21.09 -8.19 -19.61
C GLN A 181 20.24 -6.91 -19.70
N LYS A 182 20.52 -5.97 -20.60
CA LYS A 182 19.61 -4.82 -20.78
C LYS A 182 18.40 -5.19 -21.65
N ARG A 183 17.65 -6.24 -21.28
CA ARG A 183 16.22 -6.22 -21.57
C ARG A 183 15.68 -5.02 -20.82
N VAL A 184 15.06 -4.09 -21.54
CA VAL A 184 14.20 -3.09 -20.91
C VAL A 184 13.06 -3.89 -20.30
N LEU A 185 13.21 -4.25 -19.03
CA LEU A 185 12.15 -4.90 -18.28
C LEU A 185 11.00 -3.91 -18.15
N ASP A 186 9.78 -4.41 -18.24
CA ASP A 186 8.64 -3.57 -17.96
C ASP A 186 8.62 -3.24 -16.47
N ASP A 187 8.27 -2.00 -16.17
CA ASP A 187 7.99 -1.59 -14.80
C ASP A 187 6.67 -2.26 -14.37
N ILE A 188 6.73 -2.98 -13.26
CA ILE A 188 5.53 -3.48 -12.59
C ILE A 188 5.12 -2.45 -11.55
N PHE A 189 3.85 -2.07 -11.60
CA PHE A 189 3.21 -1.22 -10.61
C PHE A 189 2.23 -2.06 -9.80
N ALA A 190 2.21 -1.87 -8.49
CA ALA A 190 1.20 -2.47 -7.62
C ALA A 190 0.26 -1.35 -7.16
N GLY A 191 -1.01 -1.45 -7.54
CA GLY A 191 -2.07 -0.57 -7.08
C GLY A 191 -2.79 -1.22 -5.90
N VAL A 192 -2.95 -0.47 -4.82
CA VAL A 192 -3.81 -0.85 -3.70
C VAL A 192 -5.04 0.01 -3.74
N GLN A 193 -6.21 -0.61 -3.94
CA GLN A 193 -7.45 0.11 -3.73
C GLN A 193 -7.57 0.38 -2.23
N GLU A 194 -7.47 1.65 -1.84
CA GLU A 194 -7.91 2.01 -0.51
C GLU A 194 -9.42 1.76 -0.49
N LYS A 195 -9.85 0.79 0.33
CA LYS A 195 -11.26 0.60 0.61
C LYS A 195 -11.75 1.82 1.37
N ILE A 196 -12.05 2.88 0.63
CA ILE A 196 -12.71 4.06 1.17
C ILE A 196 -14.09 3.60 1.59
N ILE A 197 -14.35 3.71 2.87
CA ILE A 197 -15.70 3.56 3.37
C ILE A 197 -16.50 4.71 2.79
N LEU A 198 -17.48 4.37 1.97
CA LEU A 198 -18.44 5.35 1.49
C LEU A 198 -19.22 5.89 2.70
N PRO A 199 -19.52 7.20 2.73
CA PRO A 199 -20.29 7.82 3.81
C PRO A 199 -21.57 7.08 4.17
N GLU A 200 -22.24 6.50 3.17
CA GLU A 200 -23.48 5.72 3.30
C GLU A 200 -23.32 4.50 4.23
N LYS A 201 -22.14 3.89 4.23
CA LYS A 201 -21.82 2.68 5.01
C LYS A 201 -21.14 2.98 6.33
N LEU A 202 -20.89 4.26 6.64
CA LEU A 202 -20.08 4.67 7.78
C LEU A 202 -20.60 4.10 9.12
N LEU A 203 -21.92 4.01 9.28
CA LEU A 203 -22.55 3.58 10.53
C LEU A 203 -22.37 2.07 10.80
N GLU A 204 -22.15 1.28 9.76
CA GLU A 204 -21.93 -0.17 9.83
C GLU A 204 -20.51 -0.52 10.31
N VAL A 205 -19.59 0.45 10.28
CA VAL A 205 -18.18 0.25 10.61
C VAL A 205 -17.95 0.39 12.11
N ASN A 206 -17.30 -0.60 12.73
CA ASN A 206 -16.94 -0.56 14.15
C ASN A 206 -15.47 -0.18 14.41
N GLU A 207 -14.63 -0.21 13.37
CA GLU A 207 -13.21 0.14 13.48
C GLU A 207 -13.01 1.67 13.44
N LEU A 208 -12.54 2.22 14.55
CA LEU A 208 -12.33 3.67 14.72
C LEU A 208 -11.42 4.30 13.65
N GLN A 209 -10.32 3.64 13.28
CA GLN A 209 -9.37 4.20 12.29
C GLN A 209 -9.99 4.36 10.91
N LYS A 210 -10.82 3.38 10.52
CA LYS A 210 -11.59 3.38 9.30
C LYS A 210 -12.61 4.52 9.25
N ILE A 211 -13.24 4.84 10.39
CA ILE A 211 -14.14 5.99 10.53
C ILE A 211 -13.39 7.30 10.40
N ILE A 212 -12.25 7.44 11.08
CA ILE A 212 -11.40 8.64 10.99
C ILE A 212 -10.96 8.88 9.53
N ALA A 213 -10.54 7.83 8.82
CA ALA A 213 -10.16 7.91 7.42
C ALA A 213 -11.34 8.38 6.54
N CYS A 214 -12.52 7.79 6.72
CA CYS A 214 -13.74 8.20 6.01
C CYS A 214 -14.09 9.68 6.26
N LEU A 215 -14.03 10.13 7.52
CA LEU A 215 -14.33 11.52 7.89
C LEU A 215 -13.34 12.52 7.26
N LYS A 216 -12.05 12.20 7.24
CA LYS A 216 -11.02 13.06 6.63
C LYS A 216 -11.10 13.11 5.11
N GLY A 217 -11.52 12.01 4.47
CA GLY A 217 -11.55 11.88 3.01
C GLY A 217 -12.79 12.45 2.34
N ASN A 218 -13.77 12.95 3.09
CA ASN A 218 -15.06 13.37 2.54
C ASN A 218 -15.44 14.79 2.99
N LYS A 219 -16.31 15.45 2.23
CA LYS A 219 -16.93 16.71 2.63
C LYS A 219 -18.22 16.46 3.41
N LYS A 220 -18.67 17.44 4.20
CA LYS A 220 -19.88 17.35 5.02
C LYS A 220 -21.12 16.91 4.23
N GLU A 221 -21.25 17.41 3.00
CA GLU A 221 -22.40 17.18 2.12
C GLU A 221 -22.49 15.72 1.64
N ALA A 222 -21.40 14.95 1.74
CA ALA A 222 -21.37 13.55 1.37
C ALA A 222 -22.06 12.65 2.43
N PHE A 223 -22.32 13.17 3.63
CA PHE A 223 -22.90 12.42 4.73
C PHE A 223 -24.42 12.60 4.80
N ALA A 224 -25.15 11.50 5.04
CA ALA A 224 -26.58 11.56 5.29
C ALA A 224 -26.90 12.42 6.53
N ALA A 225 -28.09 13.04 6.55
CA ALA A 225 -28.56 13.80 7.70
C ALA A 225 -28.42 12.98 9.00
N ASN A 226 -27.93 13.60 10.07
CA ASN A 226 -27.68 12.99 11.39
C ASN A 226 -26.61 11.89 11.46
N SER A 227 -26.04 11.41 10.36
CA SER A 227 -25.01 10.35 10.40
C SER A 227 -23.78 10.78 11.24
N LEU A 228 -23.33 12.02 11.10
CA LEU A 228 -22.24 12.59 11.92
C LEU A 228 -22.60 12.65 13.41
N ASN A 229 -23.87 12.94 13.75
CA ASN A 229 -24.35 12.90 15.13
C ASN A 229 -24.26 11.47 15.69
N THR A 230 -24.71 10.49 14.92
CA THR A 230 -24.66 9.07 15.29
C THR A 230 -23.23 8.58 15.47
N VAL A 231 -22.30 8.98 14.59
CA VAL A 231 -20.87 8.65 14.72
C VAL A 231 -20.30 9.21 16.02
N MET A 232 -20.59 10.49 16.34
CA MET A 232 -20.12 11.11 17.57
C MET A 232 -20.67 10.38 18.81
N LEU A 233 -21.95 9.99 18.80
CA LEU A 233 -22.56 9.23 19.89
C LEU A 233 -22.02 7.79 20.01
N LYS A 234 -21.58 7.19 18.90
CA LYS A 234 -20.93 5.87 18.89
C LYS A 234 -19.52 5.91 19.49
N PHE A 235 -18.83 7.04 19.39
CA PHE A 235 -17.47 7.24 19.91
C PHE A 235 -17.39 8.47 20.83
N PRO A 236 -18.14 8.47 21.95
CA PRO A 236 -18.41 9.67 22.74
C PRO A 236 -17.17 10.24 23.45
N ASP A 237 -16.06 9.50 23.51
CA ASP A 237 -14.81 9.93 24.14
C ASP A 237 -13.68 10.20 23.15
N ASN A 238 -13.94 10.09 21.84
CA ASN A 238 -12.92 10.25 20.84
C ASN A 238 -12.77 11.71 20.39
N LEU A 239 -11.77 12.40 20.96
CA LEU A 239 -11.49 13.81 20.65
C LEU A 239 -11.13 14.05 19.18
N GLN A 240 -10.49 13.07 18.52
CA GLN A 240 -10.08 13.20 17.13
C GLN A 240 -11.29 13.17 16.19
N VAL A 241 -12.26 12.26 16.42
CA VAL A 241 -13.53 12.21 15.69
C VAL A 241 -14.29 13.54 15.88
N TYR A 242 -14.39 14.04 17.11
CA TYR A 242 -15.00 15.34 17.38
C TYR A 242 -14.32 16.48 16.60
N HIS A 243 -12.99 16.55 16.66
CA HIS A 243 -12.22 17.59 15.99
C HIS A 243 -12.48 17.60 14.48
N ILE A 244 -12.43 16.43 13.83
CA ILE A 244 -12.66 16.32 12.39
C ILE A 244 -14.09 16.78 12.06
N ILE A 245 -15.09 16.30 12.81
CA ILE A 245 -16.49 16.65 12.54
C ILE A 245 -16.75 18.16 12.73
N VAL A 246 -16.25 18.75 13.81
CA VAL A 246 -16.54 20.16 14.14
C VAL A 246 -15.68 21.12 13.33
N ASN A 247 -14.37 20.86 13.21
CA ASN A 247 -13.43 21.82 12.62
C ASN A 247 -13.26 21.58 11.12
N ASP A 248 -12.99 20.33 10.72
CA ASP A 248 -12.66 20.02 9.33
C ASP A 248 -13.95 19.99 8.47
N LEU A 249 -15.00 19.35 8.99
CA LEU A 249 -16.31 19.26 8.31
C LEU A 249 -17.26 20.42 8.63
N LYS A 250 -16.91 21.33 9.56
CA LYS A 250 -17.74 22.48 9.96
C LYS A 250 -19.18 22.06 10.35
N HIS A 251 -19.30 20.94 11.06
CA HIS A 251 -20.59 20.44 11.53
C HIS A 251 -20.86 20.89 12.97
N THR A 252 -22.08 21.40 13.20
CA THR A 252 -22.54 21.81 14.53
C THR A 252 -23.51 20.76 15.03
N PHE A 253 -23.22 20.20 16.20
CA PHE A 253 -24.15 19.27 16.85
C PHE A 253 -25.32 20.03 17.49
N PRO A 254 -26.54 19.50 17.41
CA PRO A 254 -27.66 20.07 18.13
C PRO A 254 -27.53 19.78 19.65
N ASN A 255 -28.21 20.56 20.49
CA ASN A 255 -28.06 20.48 21.94
C ASN A 255 -28.38 19.10 22.50
N GLU A 256 -29.32 18.37 21.91
CA GLU A 256 -29.70 17.01 22.35
C GLU A 256 -28.54 16.02 22.19
N VAL A 257 -27.68 16.22 21.19
CA VAL A 257 -26.48 15.39 21.01
C VAL A 257 -25.45 15.73 22.08
N PHE A 258 -25.26 17.02 22.40
CA PHE A 258 -24.36 17.42 23.49
C PHE A 258 -24.82 16.90 24.85
N GLU A 259 -26.11 16.96 25.17
CA GLU A 259 -26.64 16.40 26.42
C GLU A 259 -26.41 14.87 26.50
N LYS A 260 -26.65 14.14 25.40
CA LYS A 260 -26.34 12.70 25.35
C LYS A 260 -24.84 12.42 25.52
N LEU A 261 -23.97 13.23 24.91
CA LEU A 261 -22.52 13.10 25.07
C LEU A 261 -22.09 13.41 26.51
N TRP A 262 -22.71 14.39 27.17
CA TRP A 262 -22.47 14.71 28.58
C TRP A 262 -22.85 13.54 29.51
N GLU A 263 -23.91 12.82 29.18
CA GLU A 263 -24.38 11.66 29.91
C GLU A 263 -23.49 10.42 29.71
N THR A 264 -22.93 10.26 28.51
CA THR A 264 -22.23 9.02 28.10
C THR A 264 -20.71 9.11 28.14
N SER A 265 -20.12 10.30 27.96
CA SER A 265 -18.68 10.52 27.95
C SER A 265 -18.05 10.28 29.32
N LYS A 266 -16.88 9.64 29.31
CA LYS A 266 -16.01 9.37 30.46
C LYS A 266 -14.71 10.18 30.42
N SER A 267 -14.40 10.83 29.29
CA SER A 267 -13.20 11.64 29.13
C SER A 267 -13.34 12.98 29.85
N ALA A 268 -12.50 13.25 30.85
CA ALA A 268 -12.50 14.50 31.59
C ALA A 268 -12.29 15.74 30.69
N VAL A 269 -11.39 15.62 29.71
CA VAL A 269 -11.13 16.67 28.72
C VAL A 269 -12.39 16.92 27.89
N PHE A 270 -13.04 15.86 27.44
CA PHE A 270 -14.22 15.98 26.58
C PHE A 270 -15.45 16.49 27.34
N LEU A 271 -15.65 16.05 28.58
CA LEU A 271 -16.67 16.58 29.48
C LEU A 271 -16.49 18.09 29.69
N LYS A 272 -15.26 18.60 29.82
CA LYS A 272 -15.03 20.05 29.91
C LYS A 272 -15.52 20.78 28.65
N ILE A 273 -15.21 20.26 27.47
CA ILE A 273 -15.63 20.83 26.17
C ILE A 273 -17.17 20.81 26.06
N ILE A 274 -17.80 19.67 26.32
CA ILE A 274 -19.26 19.50 26.23
C ILE A 274 -19.96 20.41 27.25
N GLY A 275 -19.48 20.42 28.50
CA GLY A 275 -20.06 21.23 29.56
C GLY A 275 -20.05 22.72 29.24
N GLN A 276 -18.94 23.22 28.67
CA GLN A 276 -18.86 24.60 28.18
C GLN A 276 -19.87 24.87 27.06
N LYS A 277 -20.03 23.94 26.10
CA LYS A 277 -21.02 24.08 25.02
C LYS A 277 -22.47 24.09 25.51
N LEU A 278 -22.75 23.36 26.59
CA LEU A 278 -24.05 23.31 27.25
C LEU A 278 -24.24 24.40 28.32
N ASN A 279 -23.29 25.34 28.45
CA ASN A 279 -23.28 26.37 29.50
C ASN A 279 -23.43 25.81 30.93
N LYS A 280 -22.90 24.61 31.19
CA LYS A 280 -22.85 24.05 32.56
C LYS A 280 -21.85 24.85 33.39
N SER A 281 -22.15 25.03 34.68
CA SER A 281 -21.22 25.69 35.60
C SER A 281 -19.94 24.86 35.79
N GLU A 282 -18.81 25.51 36.11
CA GLU A 282 -17.56 24.81 36.44
C GLU A 282 -17.75 23.81 37.60
N SER A 283 -18.67 24.12 38.52
CA SER A 283 -19.01 23.25 39.63
C SER A 283 -19.66 21.94 39.16
N GLU A 284 -20.55 22.01 38.17
CA GLU A 284 -21.21 20.84 37.57
C GLU A 284 -20.23 20.00 36.77
N ILE A 285 -19.37 20.65 35.96
CA ILE A 285 -18.29 19.99 35.21
C ILE A 285 -17.36 19.24 36.18
N THR A 286 -16.90 19.92 37.23
CA THR A 286 -16.00 19.32 38.22
C THR A 286 -16.67 18.16 38.97
N LYS A 287 -17.94 18.31 39.38
CA LYS A 287 -18.71 17.24 40.02
C LYS A 287 -18.85 16.03 39.10
N ARG A 288 -19.13 16.25 37.82
CA ARG A 288 -19.29 15.19 36.82
C ARG A 288 -17.98 14.43 36.60
N ILE A 289 -16.88 15.13 36.40
CA ILE A 289 -15.53 14.52 36.26
C ILE A 289 -15.18 13.71 37.51
N LYS A 290 -15.32 14.28 38.71
CA LYS A 290 -15.04 13.59 39.98
C LYS A 290 -15.89 12.33 40.18
N LYS A 291 -17.17 12.36 39.77
CA LYS A 291 -18.07 11.21 39.85
C LYS A 291 -17.53 10.04 39.01
N PHE A 292 -17.00 10.31 37.82
CA PHE A 292 -16.40 9.27 36.98
C PHE A 292 -15.06 8.79 37.51
N ASP A 293 -14.17 9.68 37.94
CA ASP A 293 -12.88 9.29 38.54
C ASP A 293 -13.06 8.37 39.75
N LYS A 294 -14.05 8.65 40.60
CA LYS A 294 -14.36 7.82 41.76
C LYS A 294 -14.82 6.42 41.36
N ASN A 295 -15.70 6.33 40.36
CA ASN A 295 -16.19 5.05 39.86
C ASN A 295 -15.06 4.23 39.21
N TYR A 296 -14.17 4.88 38.48
CA TYR A 296 -13.01 4.22 37.85
C TYR A 296 -12.06 3.64 38.90
N LYS A 297 -11.70 4.43 39.93
CA LYS A 297 -10.85 3.95 41.04
C LYS A 297 -11.48 2.80 41.82
N GLN A 298 -12.80 2.79 41.99
CA GLN A 298 -13.50 1.69 42.63
C GLN A 298 -13.47 0.42 41.78
N GLN A 299 -13.65 0.54 40.46
CA GLN A 299 -13.58 -0.60 39.53
C GLN A 299 -12.18 -1.24 39.49
N GLU A 300 -11.11 -0.44 39.45
CA GLU A 300 -9.73 -0.95 39.51
C GLU A 300 -9.41 -1.68 40.82
N GLN A 301 -10.02 -1.26 41.93
CA GLN A 301 -9.82 -1.91 43.22
C GLN A 301 -10.55 -3.26 43.30
N THR A 302 -11.75 -3.37 42.71
CA THR A 302 -12.48 -4.63 42.62
C THR A 302 -11.83 -5.63 41.68
N SER A 303 -11.37 -5.21 40.50
CA SER A 303 -10.71 -6.11 39.54
C SER A 303 -9.41 -6.70 40.09
N LYS A 304 -8.59 -5.89 40.77
CA LYS A 304 -7.38 -6.38 41.46
C LYS A 304 -7.67 -7.36 42.60
N LYS A 305 -8.84 -7.25 43.23
CA LYS A 305 -9.26 -8.16 44.32
C LYS A 305 -9.77 -9.49 43.77
N GLU A 306 -10.48 -9.46 42.65
CA GLU A 306 -10.95 -10.66 41.93
C GLU A 306 -9.80 -11.42 41.28
N GLU A 307 -8.82 -10.74 40.69
CA GLU A 307 -7.60 -11.39 40.16
C GLU A 307 -6.84 -12.11 41.28
N LYS A 308 -6.67 -11.49 42.46
CA LYS A 308 -6.06 -12.16 43.62
C LYS A 308 -6.85 -13.41 44.05
N GLY A 309 -8.17 -13.34 44.13
CA GLY A 309 -9.02 -14.48 44.48
C GLY A 309 -9.00 -15.62 43.46
N PHE A 310 -8.83 -15.30 42.17
CA PHE A 310 -8.68 -16.27 41.09
C PHE A 310 -7.34 -17.00 41.19
N PHE A 311 -6.23 -16.29 41.41
CA PHE A 311 -4.91 -16.92 41.57
C PHE A 311 -4.79 -17.73 42.87
N ASP A 312 -5.38 -17.28 43.97
CA ASP A 312 -5.41 -18.03 45.24
C ASP A 312 -6.26 -19.31 45.12
N SER A 313 -7.34 -19.28 44.33
CA SER A 313 -8.14 -20.48 44.03
C SER A 313 -7.40 -21.46 43.13
N LEU A 314 -6.63 -20.97 42.14
CA LEU A 314 -5.80 -21.82 41.29
C LEU A 314 -4.69 -22.50 42.08
N LYS A 315 -4.06 -21.80 43.03
CA LYS A 315 -2.98 -22.37 43.85
C LYS A 315 -3.43 -23.58 44.69
N LYS A 316 -4.67 -23.57 45.19
CA LYS A 316 -5.28 -24.71 45.92
C LYS A 316 -5.57 -25.95 45.07
N ILE A 317 -5.57 -25.83 43.74
CA ILE A 317 -5.79 -26.97 42.84
C ILE A 317 -4.47 -27.71 42.54
N PHE A 318 -3.34 -27.03 42.74
CA PHE A 318 -2.00 -27.55 42.43
C PHE A 318 -1.15 -27.90 43.66
N GLU A 319 -1.73 -27.85 44.86
CA GLU A 319 -1.17 -28.34 46.13
C GLU A 319 -1.98 -29.55 46.61
#